data_AF-A0A936E592-F1
#
_entry.id   AF-A0A936E592-F1
#
_cell.length_a   1.000
_cell.length_b   1.000
_cell.length_c   1.000
_cell.angle_alpha   90.00
_cell.angle_beta   90.00
_cell.angle_gamma   90.00
#
_symmetry.space_group_name_H-M   'P 1'
#
loop_
_entity.id
_entity.type
_entity.pdbx_description
1 polymer ?
#
loop_
_entity_poly.entity_id
_entity_poly.type
_entity_poly.pdbx_seq_one_letter_code
_entity_poly.pdbx_strand_id
1 'polypeptide(L)'
;MESDRVKYVIAVVVLGVMLTLVSWQSMSAGIPRPWAPFPLISYLFLFGAPIFVTIIFWVWNLQLFKGIGHIPIRSIALYLSFAALSIWHNLVGIPYGVKYQGREYTMIVTIVNFMMIVSIAILLIIGYRRKTFLSSLLFHWLLFAWFASYSFPYLGELI
;
A
#
# COMPACT_ATOMS: atom_id res chain seq x y z
N MET A 1 -14.70 -26.92 -10.24
CA MET A 1 -13.56 -26.57 -9.35
C MET A 1 -12.38 -25.98 -10.11
N GLU A 2 -11.94 -26.56 -11.23
CA GLU A 2 -10.78 -26.04 -11.97
C GLU A 2 -11.01 -24.65 -12.60
N SER A 3 -12.21 -24.40 -13.13
CA SER A 3 -12.60 -23.10 -13.68
C SER A 3 -12.48 -21.95 -12.66
N ASP A 4 -12.84 -22.16 -11.39
CA ASP A 4 -12.80 -21.10 -10.37
C ASP A 4 -11.37 -20.82 -9.90
N ARG A 5 -10.52 -21.85 -9.85
CA ARG A 5 -9.10 -21.68 -9.55
C ARG A 5 -8.42 -20.78 -10.58
N VAL A 6 -8.71 -20.98 -11.88
CA VAL A 6 -8.17 -20.14 -12.95
C VAL A 6 -8.58 -18.68 -12.76
N LYS A 7 -9.86 -18.40 -12.43
CA LYS A 7 -10.33 -17.04 -12.15
C LYS A 7 -9.57 -16.37 -10.99
N TYR A 8 -9.32 -17.10 -9.90
CA TYR A 8 -8.57 -16.56 -8.76
C TYR A 8 -7.11 -16.24 -9.12
N VAL A 9 -6.44 -17.15 -9.85
CA VAL A 9 -5.07 -16.93 -10.30
C VAL A 9 -4.99 -15.71 -11.20
N ILE A 10 -5.88 -15.58 -12.19
CA ILE A 10 -5.94 -14.42 -13.08
C ILE A 10 -6.12 -13.13 -12.27
N ALA A 11 -7.08 -13.11 -11.32
CA ALA A 11 -7.32 -11.93 -10.50
C ALA A 11 -6.09 -11.52 -9.67
N VAL A 12 -5.40 -12.47 -9.05
CA VAL A 12 -4.19 -12.20 -8.25
C VAL A 12 -3.03 -11.73 -9.13
N VAL A 13 -2.85 -12.31 -10.31
CA VAL A 13 -1.80 -11.91 -11.25
C VAL A 13 -2.06 -10.51 -11.79
N VAL A 14 -3.26 -10.24 -12.30
CA VAL A 14 -3.63 -8.93 -12.85
C VAL A 14 -3.49 -7.84 -11.80
N LEU A 15 -4.06 -8.03 -10.60
CA LEU A 15 -3.94 -7.05 -9.54
C LEU A 15 -2.51 -6.90 -9.02
N GLY A 16 -1.73 -7.98 -9.01
CA GLY A 16 -0.30 -7.93 -8.73
C GLY A 16 0.45 -7.06 -9.73
N VAL A 17 0.23 -7.24 -11.03
CA VAL A 17 0.85 -6.42 -12.09
C VAL A 17 0.42 -4.95 -11.97
N MET A 18 -0.85 -4.69 -11.63
CA MET A 18 -1.32 -3.32 -11.38
C MET A 18 -0.57 -2.63 -10.23
N LEU A 19 -0.05 -3.36 -9.24
CA LEU A 19 0.79 -2.76 -8.19
C LEU A 19 2.11 -2.20 -8.74
N THR A 20 2.65 -2.76 -9.83
CA THR A 20 3.82 -2.17 -10.50
C THR A 20 3.50 -0.77 -11.02
N LEU A 21 2.28 -0.56 -11.55
CA LEU A 21 1.84 0.76 -12.02
C LEU A 21 1.67 1.74 -10.86
N VAL A 22 1.11 1.30 -9.72
CA VAL A 22 1.02 2.12 -8.50
C VAL A 22 2.40 2.51 -8.00
N SER A 23 3.34 1.56 -7.94
CA SER A 23 4.71 1.84 -7.52
C SER A 23 5.47 2.70 -8.51
N TRP A 24 5.21 2.58 -9.81
CA TRP A 24 5.80 3.45 -10.81
C TRP A 24 5.25 4.86 -10.69
N GLN A 25 3.93 5.03 -10.57
CA GLN A 25 3.26 6.31 -10.40
C GLN A 25 3.75 7.06 -9.15
N SER A 26 4.02 6.35 -8.05
CA SER A 26 4.53 7.00 -6.84
C SER A 26 5.94 7.59 -7.00
N MET A 27 6.68 7.17 -8.03
CA MET A 27 8.06 7.56 -8.33
C MET A 27 8.21 8.36 -9.63
N SER A 28 7.20 8.38 -10.50
CA SER A 28 7.33 8.83 -11.90
C SER A 28 7.69 10.31 -12.04
N ALA A 29 7.42 11.12 -11.02
CA ALA A 29 7.74 12.55 -11.04
C ALA A 29 9.23 12.84 -10.78
N GLY A 30 10.01 11.88 -10.28
CA GLY A 30 11.42 12.09 -9.87
C GLY A 30 11.62 13.00 -8.66
N ILE A 31 10.59 13.76 -8.28
CA ILE A 31 10.49 14.61 -7.10
C ILE A 31 9.14 14.38 -6.42
N PRO A 32 9.05 14.59 -5.10
CA PRO A 32 7.79 14.51 -4.36
C PRO A 32 6.72 15.44 -4.95
N ARG A 33 5.57 14.85 -5.34
CA ARG A 33 4.36 15.56 -5.77
C ARG A 33 3.14 14.94 -5.09
N PRO A 34 2.00 15.64 -4.97
CA PRO A 34 0.81 15.06 -4.34
C PRO A 34 0.34 13.75 -4.98
N TRP A 35 0.53 13.60 -6.29
CA TRP A 35 0.27 12.39 -7.08
C TRP A 35 1.51 11.52 -7.29
N ALA A 36 2.63 11.80 -6.64
CA ALA A 36 3.85 10.99 -6.67
C ALA A 36 4.59 11.20 -5.34
N PRO A 37 4.03 10.69 -4.21
CA PRO A 37 4.46 11.06 -2.86
C PRO A 37 5.84 10.51 -2.45
N PHE A 38 6.48 9.73 -3.33
CA PHE A 38 7.84 9.25 -3.16
C PHE A 38 8.06 8.53 -1.80
N PRO A 39 7.36 7.40 -1.54
CA PRO A 39 7.38 6.76 -0.22
C PRO A 39 8.77 6.29 0.18
N LEU A 40 9.14 6.57 1.43
CA LEU A 40 10.45 6.22 1.98
C LEU A 40 10.74 4.70 1.88
N ILE A 41 9.69 3.88 2.01
CA ILE A 41 9.78 2.42 1.91
C ILE A 41 10.30 1.97 0.54
N SER A 42 9.91 2.64 -0.55
CA SER A 42 10.37 2.27 -1.89
C SER A 42 11.88 2.40 -2.05
N TYR A 43 12.51 3.35 -1.34
CA TYR A 43 13.96 3.51 -1.36
C TYR A 43 14.66 2.51 -0.45
N LEU A 44 14.14 2.32 0.77
CA LEU A 44 14.76 1.42 1.76
C LEU A 44 14.65 -0.07 1.41
N PHE A 45 13.56 -0.48 0.78
CA PHE A 45 13.24 -1.90 0.63
C PHE A 45 13.00 -2.36 -0.81
N LEU A 46 12.61 -1.46 -1.72
CA LEU A 46 12.32 -1.82 -3.11
C LEU A 46 13.44 -1.43 -4.08
N PHE A 47 14.56 -0.87 -3.59
CA PHE A 47 15.69 -0.42 -4.40
C PHE A 47 15.28 0.47 -5.60
N GLY A 48 14.16 1.18 -5.46
CA GLY A 48 13.58 1.98 -6.52
C GLY A 48 13.02 1.21 -7.73
N ALA A 49 12.88 -0.11 -7.66
CA ALA A 49 12.35 -0.94 -8.75
C ALA A 49 10.86 -1.26 -8.52
N PRO A 50 9.94 -0.72 -9.36
CA PRO A 50 8.49 -0.89 -9.17
C PRO A 50 8.00 -2.34 -9.17
N ILE A 51 8.74 -3.26 -9.79
CA ILE A 51 8.33 -4.68 -9.88
C ILE A 51 8.40 -5.40 -8.52
N PHE A 52 9.21 -4.91 -7.56
CA PHE A 52 9.38 -5.60 -6.30
C PHE A 52 8.11 -5.64 -5.45
N VAL A 53 7.25 -4.60 -5.49
CA VAL A 53 5.96 -4.66 -4.76
C VAL A 53 5.10 -5.81 -5.27
N THR A 54 5.11 -6.08 -6.58
CA THR A 54 4.34 -7.15 -7.19
C THR A 54 4.87 -8.52 -6.76
N ILE A 55 6.19 -8.70 -6.75
CA ILE A 55 6.83 -9.94 -6.30
C ILE A 55 6.51 -10.20 -4.82
N ILE A 56 6.69 -9.20 -3.96
CA ILE A 56 6.41 -9.33 -2.52
C ILE A 56 4.92 -9.60 -2.31
N PHE A 57 4.03 -8.93 -3.05
CA PHE A 57 2.60 -9.20 -2.99
C PHE A 57 2.27 -10.67 -3.31
N TRP A 58 2.85 -11.25 -4.36
CA TRP A 58 2.60 -12.65 -4.69
C TRP A 58 3.17 -13.61 -3.66
N VAL A 59 4.41 -13.40 -3.20
CA VAL A 59 5.07 -14.24 -2.20
C VAL A 59 4.36 -14.15 -0.84
N TRP A 60 3.92 -12.96 -0.45
CA TRP A 60 3.18 -12.76 0.81
C TRP A 60 1.78 -13.39 0.78
N ASN A 61 1.18 -13.53 -0.40
CA ASN A 61 -0.22 -13.91 -0.57
C ASN A 61 -0.43 -15.23 -1.31
N LEU A 62 0.45 -16.22 -1.10
CA LEU A 62 0.30 -17.57 -1.66
C LEU A 62 -1.08 -18.20 -1.39
N GLN A 63 -1.75 -17.83 -0.29
CA GLN A 63 -3.11 -18.31 0.01
C GLN A 63 -4.17 -17.81 -1.00
N LEU A 64 -3.98 -16.64 -1.62
CA LEU A 64 -4.92 -16.11 -2.60
C LEU A 64 -4.92 -16.92 -3.90
N PHE A 65 -3.77 -17.46 -4.32
CA PHE A 65 -3.70 -18.38 -5.46
C PHE A 65 -4.45 -19.69 -5.23
N LYS A 66 -4.75 -20.01 -3.96
CA LYS A 66 -5.59 -21.16 -3.57
C LYS A 66 -7.07 -20.78 -3.40
N GLY A 67 -7.45 -19.52 -3.66
CA GLY A 67 -8.82 -19.02 -3.47
C GLY A 67 -9.23 -18.82 -2.00
N ILE A 68 -8.27 -18.83 -1.06
CA ILE A 68 -8.57 -18.76 0.37
C ILE A 68 -8.88 -17.31 0.77
N GLY A 69 -10.11 -17.08 1.26
CA GLY A 69 -10.60 -15.76 1.68
C GLY A 69 -10.24 -15.33 3.10
N HIS A 70 -9.47 -16.14 3.84
CA HIS A 70 -9.02 -15.79 5.19
C HIS A 70 -7.84 -14.82 5.16
N ILE A 71 -7.91 -13.75 5.96
CA ILE A 71 -6.81 -12.81 6.17
C ILE A 71 -5.93 -13.35 7.31
N PRO A 72 -4.66 -13.72 7.05
CA PRO A 72 -3.80 -14.30 8.08
C PRO A 72 -3.36 -13.23 9.08
N ILE A 73 -3.15 -13.64 10.34
CA ILE A 73 -2.77 -12.72 11.43
C ILE A 73 -1.50 -11.92 11.13
N ARG A 74 -0.56 -12.49 10.36
CA ARG A 74 0.65 -11.77 9.90
C ARG A 74 0.33 -10.51 9.10
N SER A 75 -0.71 -10.52 8.26
CA SER A 75 -1.11 -9.35 7.48
C SER A 75 -1.81 -8.30 8.35
N ILE A 76 -2.51 -8.75 9.40
CA ILE A 76 -3.12 -7.86 10.40
C ILE A 76 -2.04 -7.16 11.21
N ALA A 77 -1.06 -7.90 11.73
CA ALA A 77 0.08 -7.36 12.46
C ALA A 77 0.90 -6.38 11.60
N LEU A 78 1.13 -6.73 10.32
CA LEU A 78 1.82 -5.86 9.36
C LEU A 78 1.05 -4.55 9.15
N TYR A 79 -0.26 -4.61 8.93
CA TYR A 79 -1.10 -3.42 8.79
C TYR A 79 -1.06 -2.55 10.05
N LEU A 80 -1.30 -3.12 11.23
CA LEU A 80 -1.38 -2.35 12.49
C LEU A 80 -0.05 -1.66 12.82
N SER A 81 1.07 -2.37 12.67
CA SER A 81 2.40 -1.82 12.94
C SER A 81 2.74 -0.69 11.97
N PHE A 82 2.55 -0.88 10.67
CA PHE A 82 2.86 0.15 9.68
C PHE A 82 1.87 1.32 9.74
N ALA A 83 0.59 1.09 10.08
CA ALA A 83 -0.37 2.17 10.28
C ALA A 83 0.05 3.04 11.46
N ALA A 84 0.37 2.45 12.62
CA ALA A 84 0.83 3.20 13.78
C ALA A 84 2.10 4.00 13.49
N LEU A 85 3.10 3.37 12.86
CA LEU A 85 4.35 4.03 12.47
C LEU A 85 4.12 5.12 11.43
N SER A 86 3.24 4.92 10.45
CA SER A 86 2.95 5.92 9.42
C SER A 86 2.20 7.13 9.98
N ILE A 87 1.28 6.91 10.91
CA ILE A 87 0.59 7.98 11.64
C ILE A 87 1.61 8.79 12.44
N TRP A 88 2.46 8.12 13.21
CA TRP A 88 3.53 8.76 13.98
C TRP A 88 4.45 9.59 13.07
N HIS A 89 4.94 9.00 11.97
CA HIS A 89 5.79 9.68 10.98
C HIS A 89 5.15 10.95 10.42
N ASN A 90 3.87 10.90 10.06
CA ASN A 90 3.17 12.08 9.55
C ASN A 90 3.00 13.15 10.64
N LEU A 91 2.54 12.77 11.84
CA LEU A 91 2.29 13.74 12.91
C LEU A 91 3.56 14.49 13.32
N VAL A 92 4.68 13.78 13.45
CA VAL A 92 5.99 14.39 13.76
C VAL A 92 6.55 15.16 12.55
N GLY A 93 6.30 14.68 11.33
CA GLY A 93 6.85 15.24 10.11
C GLY A 93 6.12 16.45 9.55
N ILE A 94 4.86 16.73 9.95
CA ILE A 94 4.07 17.84 9.39
C ILE A 94 4.79 19.20 9.44
N PRO A 95 5.36 19.66 10.59
CA PRO A 95 6.05 20.95 10.63
C PRO A 95 7.22 21.03 9.66
N TYR A 96 7.96 19.94 9.52
CA TYR A 96 9.10 19.83 8.61
C TYR A 96 8.61 19.80 7.14
N GLY A 97 7.60 19.01 6.81
CA GLY A 97 6.97 18.99 5.49
C GLY A 97 6.42 20.34 5.06
N VAL A 98 5.72 21.06 5.94
CA VAL A 98 5.21 22.41 5.64
C VAL A 98 6.36 23.37 5.34
N LYS A 99 7.47 23.27 6.08
CA LYS A 99 8.65 24.11 5.89
C LYS A 99 9.36 23.86 4.55
N TYR A 100 9.51 22.61 4.12
CA TYR A 100 10.35 22.26 2.96
C TYR A 100 9.58 21.90 1.69
N GLN A 101 8.39 21.30 1.82
CA GLN A 101 7.56 20.85 0.69
C GLN A 101 6.32 21.74 0.48
N GLY A 102 6.05 22.65 1.43
CA GLY A 102 4.90 23.52 1.41
C GLY A 102 3.63 22.90 2.01
N ARG A 103 2.68 23.78 2.36
CA ARG A 103 1.43 23.41 3.04
C ARG A 103 0.53 22.53 2.19
N GLU A 104 0.39 22.85 0.90
CA GLU A 104 -0.52 22.13 0.00
C GLU A 104 -0.13 20.66 -0.16
N TYR A 105 1.13 20.40 -0.55
CA TYR A 105 1.66 19.05 -0.66
C TYR A 105 1.49 18.28 0.65
N THR A 106 1.95 18.85 1.77
CA THR A 106 1.94 18.18 3.07
C THR A 106 0.53 17.79 3.48
N MET A 107 -0.45 18.69 3.32
CA MET A 107 -1.84 18.41 3.67
C MET A 107 -2.46 17.34 2.78
N ILE A 108 -2.30 17.43 1.45
CA ILE A 108 -2.90 16.45 0.52
C ILE A 108 -2.36 15.06 0.81
N VAL A 109 -1.05 14.91 0.89
CA VAL A 109 -0.42 13.59 1.05
C VAL A 109 -0.75 12.99 2.43
N THR A 110 -0.82 13.83 3.47
CA THR A 110 -1.27 13.42 4.81
C THR A 110 -2.71 12.92 4.78
N ILE A 111 -3.64 13.67 4.18
CA ILE A 111 -5.05 13.30 4.08
C ILE A 111 -5.22 11.99 3.33
N VAL A 112 -4.58 11.85 2.16
CA VAL A 112 -4.65 10.62 1.35
C VAL A 112 -4.09 9.43 2.13
N ASN A 113 -2.98 9.61 2.85
CA ASN A 113 -2.41 8.56 3.70
C ASN A 113 -3.43 8.09 4.77
N PHE A 114 -4.05 9.01 5.50
CA PHE A 114 -5.06 8.66 6.49
C PHE A 114 -6.30 8.01 5.88
N MET A 115 -6.76 8.48 4.71
CA MET A 115 -7.87 7.86 3.99
C MET A 115 -7.57 6.42 3.57
N MET A 116 -6.33 6.13 3.14
CA MET A 116 -5.89 4.77 2.80
C MET A 116 -5.89 3.88 4.04
N ILE A 117 -5.35 4.35 5.18
CA ILE A 117 -5.37 3.61 6.45
C ILE A 117 -6.81 3.26 6.86
N VAL A 118 -7.72 4.23 6.84
CA VAL A 118 -9.14 4.00 7.18
C VAL A 118 -9.79 3.01 6.22
N SER A 119 -9.51 3.13 4.92
CA SER A 119 -10.05 2.23 3.90
C SER A 119 -9.56 0.79 4.07
N ILE A 120 -8.28 0.59 4.40
CA ILE A 120 -7.71 -0.72 4.71
C ILE A 120 -8.32 -1.28 6.00
N ALA A 121 -8.55 -0.45 7.03
CA ALA A 121 -9.23 -0.86 8.26
C ALA A 121 -10.66 -1.37 7.97
N ILE A 122 -11.41 -0.67 7.13
CA ILE A 122 -12.76 -1.07 6.71
C ILE A 122 -12.71 -2.43 5.98
N LEU A 123 -11.80 -2.59 5.02
CA LEU A 123 -11.62 -3.87 4.30
C LEU A 123 -11.19 -5.00 5.22
N LEU A 124 -10.35 -4.73 6.22
CA LEU A 124 -9.96 -5.70 7.24
C LEU A 124 -11.18 -6.16 8.04
N ILE A 125 -12.01 -5.23 8.52
CA ILE A 125 -13.23 -5.56 9.29
C ILE A 125 -14.19 -6.38 8.43
N ILE A 126 -14.42 -5.98 7.17
CA ILE A 126 -15.28 -6.71 6.23
C ILE A 126 -14.71 -8.11 5.95
N GLY A 127 -13.42 -8.21 5.67
CA GLY A 127 -12.75 -9.47 5.36
C GLY A 127 -12.69 -10.43 6.53
N TYR A 128 -12.54 -9.93 7.75
CA TYR A 128 -12.58 -10.74 8.95
C TYR A 128 -13.97 -11.34 9.21
N ARG A 129 -15.03 -10.58 8.91
CA ARG A 129 -16.43 -11.01 9.05
C ARG A 129 -16.87 -11.98 7.94
N ARG A 130 -16.63 -11.62 6.67
CA ARG A 130 -17.15 -12.37 5.50
C ARG A 130 -16.24 -13.50 5.05
N LYS A 131 -14.93 -13.39 5.27
CA LYS A 131 -13.91 -14.38 4.86
C LYS A 131 -13.99 -14.81 3.38
N THR A 132 -14.37 -13.89 2.50
CA THR A 132 -14.48 -14.18 1.05
C THR A 132 -13.18 -13.87 0.33
N PHE A 133 -12.91 -14.61 -0.76
CA PHE A 133 -11.74 -14.36 -1.62
C PHE A 133 -11.62 -12.88 -2.02
N LEU A 134 -12.71 -12.27 -2.50
CA LEU A 134 -12.72 -10.88 -2.93
C LEU A 134 -12.33 -9.92 -1.79
N SER A 135 -12.88 -10.12 -0.59
CA SER A 135 -12.54 -9.26 0.56
C SER A 135 -11.07 -9.38 0.97
N SER A 136 -10.51 -10.59 0.97
CA SER A 136 -9.10 -10.83 1.24
C SER A 136 -8.20 -10.24 0.14
N LEU A 137 -8.58 -10.41 -1.13
CA LEU A 137 -7.85 -9.87 -2.28
C LEU A 137 -7.80 -8.34 -2.23
N LEU A 138 -8.94 -7.68 -2.03
CA LEU A 138 -9.01 -6.22 -1.94
C LEU A 138 -8.22 -5.67 -0.75
N PHE A 139 -8.31 -6.33 0.42
CA PHE A 139 -7.54 -5.95 1.60
C PHE A 139 -6.02 -6.00 1.30
N HIS A 140 -5.52 -7.13 0.80
CA HIS A 140 -4.08 -7.27 0.53
C HIS A 140 -3.64 -6.37 -0.63
N TRP A 141 -4.46 -6.22 -1.67
CA TRP A 141 -4.11 -5.33 -2.78
C TRP A 141 -4.01 -3.87 -2.30
N LEU A 142 -4.98 -3.37 -1.55
CA LEU A 142 -4.95 -2.00 -1.05
C LEU A 142 -3.83 -1.77 -0.04
N LEU A 143 -3.54 -2.75 0.81
CA LEU A 143 -2.40 -2.71 1.75
C LEU A 143 -1.07 -2.52 1.00
N PHE A 144 -0.83 -3.31 -0.04
CA PHE A 144 0.39 -3.23 -0.82
C PHE A 144 0.44 -1.99 -1.74
N ALA A 145 -0.71 -1.56 -2.27
CA ALA A 145 -0.81 -0.30 -3.01
C ALA A 145 -0.45 0.89 -2.12
N TRP A 146 -0.93 0.91 -0.88
CA TRP A 146 -0.57 1.90 0.11
C TRP A 146 0.93 1.87 0.42
N PHE A 147 1.52 0.69 0.64
CA PHE A 147 2.97 0.55 0.85
C PHE A 147 3.81 1.07 -0.31
N ALA A 148 3.36 0.86 -1.54
CA ALA A 148 4.05 1.35 -2.73
C ALA A 148 3.82 2.83 -3.05
N SER A 149 2.92 3.52 -2.33
CA SER A 149 2.52 4.90 -2.64
C SER A 149 2.56 5.83 -1.43
N TYR A 150 1.47 5.90 -0.67
CA TYR A 150 1.27 6.94 0.34
C TYR A 150 1.79 6.57 1.72
N SER A 151 2.27 5.34 1.93
CA SER A 151 2.87 4.98 3.21
C SER A 151 4.20 5.72 3.40
N PHE A 152 4.36 6.39 4.55
CA PHE A 152 5.57 7.15 4.90
C PHE A 152 5.98 8.14 3.80
N PRO A 153 5.12 9.14 3.52
CA PRO A 153 5.41 10.10 2.47
C PRO A 153 6.69 10.87 2.76
N TYR A 154 7.38 11.25 1.68
CA TYR A 154 8.56 12.10 1.83
C TYR A 154 8.14 13.49 2.26
N LEU A 155 8.53 13.86 3.47
CA LEU A 155 8.33 15.20 4.02
C LEU A 155 9.66 15.97 4.11
N GLY A 156 10.74 15.42 3.55
CA GLY A 156 12.13 15.86 3.70
C GLY A 156 12.51 17.14 2.94
N GLU A 157 13.79 17.52 3.00
CA GLU A 157 14.39 18.57 2.17
C GLU A 157 14.46 18.14 0.70
N LEU A 158 14.00 18.98 -0.24
CA LEU A 158 14.35 18.78 -1.65
C LEU A 158 15.84 19.15 -1.79
N ILE A 159 16.69 18.15 -2.02
CA ILE A 159 18.12 18.36 -2.33
C ILE A 159 18.24 19.02 -3.70
#